data_AF-A0A6C0ENQ2-F1
#
_entry.id   AF-A0A6C0ENQ2-F1
#
_cell.length_a   1.000
_cell.length_b   1.000
_cell.length_c   1.000
_cell.angle_alpha   90.00
_cell.angle_beta   90.00
_cell.angle_gamma   90.00
#
_symmetry.space_group_name_H-M   'P 1'
#
loop_
_entity.id
_entity.type
_entity.pdbx_description
1 polymer ?
#
loop_
_entity_poly.entity_id
_entity_poly.type
_entity_poly.pdbx_seq_one_letter_code
_entity_poly.pdbx_strand_id
1 'polypeptide(L)'
;MDSSDSHKISWNSQLERIISDEGERSLCYSWLHSKSEKWFAKLNTYLTLPVILMSTIAGAGSIGTQSLFNGAGAANVVIGCISLTVATLNTVGSYFSWAKRSESHRIAGTTYAKIYRFILIELALPRSERIAAKDMLKIVREQCDRLQETSPQIPDNIIGEFKLKFGTTTPDVKKPEITNGLDPILVHPSDMDSPHYKPPILSNEPLSIRISTSGHTLNKSQMSSLVHPLSEFASDNNHT
;
A
#
# COMPACT_ATOMS: atom_id res chain seq x y z
N MET A 1 -9.77 14.66 -51.24
CA MET A 1 -9.22 15.55 -50.20
C MET A 1 -10.20 15.55 -49.04
N ASP A 2 -9.88 14.83 -47.96
CA ASP A 2 -10.50 15.10 -46.65
C ASP A 2 -9.36 15.11 -45.62
N SER A 3 -8.93 16.32 -45.31
CA SER A 3 -7.90 16.61 -44.33
C SER A 3 -8.52 16.53 -42.95
N SER A 4 -8.66 15.31 -42.42
CA SER A 4 -8.83 15.15 -40.98
C SER A 4 -7.48 15.47 -40.34
N ASP A 5 -7.34 16.71 -39.87
CA ASP A 5 -6.27 17.12 -38.95
C ASP A 5 -6.38 16.27 -37.68
N SER A 6 -5.83 15.06 -37.73
CA SER A 6 -5.59 14.26 -36.54
C SER A 6 -4.55 15.03 -35.74
N HIS A 7 -4.98 15.70 -34.67
CA HIS A 7 -4.10 16.26 -33.65
C HIS A 7 -3.06 15.19 -33.28
N LYS A 8 -1.86 15.28 -33.86
CA LYS A 8 -0.83 14.26 -33.73
C LYS A 8 -0.17 14.54 -32.38
N ILE A 9 -0.61 13.82 -31.35
CA ILE A 9 -0.01 13.90 -30.02
C ILE A 9 1.48 13.59 -30.18
N SER A 10 2.31 14.61 -29.99
CA SER A 10 3.77 14.52 -30.07
C SER A 10 4.35 14.34 -28.66
N TRP A 11 5.58 13.85 -28.61
CA TRP A 11 6.32 13.71 -27.35
C TRP A 11 6.62 15.09 -26.75
N ASN A 12 6.07 15.37 -25.57
CA ASN A 12 6.36 16.54 -24.74
C ASN A 12 6.99 16.07 -23.41
N SER A 13 7.91 16.85 -22.85
CA SER A 13 8.54 16.58 -21.55
C SER A 13 7.53 16.42 -20.40
N GLN A 14 6.38 17.10 -20.45
CA GLN A 14 5.30 16.87 -19.47
C GLN A 14 4.64 15.49 -19.61
N LEU A 15 4.44 15.02 -20.85
CA LEU A 15 3.89 13.69 -21.10
C LEU A 15 4.87 12.60 -20.64
N GLU A 16 6.16 12.79 -20.92
CA GLU A 16 7.22 11.89 -20.44
C GLU A 16 7.23 11.83 -18.91
N ARG A 17 7.07 12.97 -18.23
CA ARG A 17 6.96 13.02 -16.77
C ARG A 17 5.75 12.24 -16.25
N ILE A 18 4.57 12.44 -16.84
CA ILE A 18 3.36 11.70 -16.43
C ILE A 18 3.55 10.19 -16.60
N ILE A 19 4.14 9.76 -17.72
CA ILE A 19 4.42 8.34 -17.97
C ILE A 19 5.47 7.80 -17.00
N SER A 20 6.50 8.60 -16.67
CA SER A 20 7.52 8.26 -15.68
C SER A 20 6.91 8.09 -14.28
N ASP A 21 6.10 9.05 -13.85
CA ASP A 21 5.39 9.03 -12.56
C ASP A 21 4.49 7.78 -12.46
N GLU A 22 3.80 7.41 -13.55
CA GLU A 22 2.97 6.21 -13.59
C GLU A 22 3.81 4.91 -13.56
N GLY A 23 4.99 4.91 -14.16
CA GLY A 23 5.95 3.82 -14.05
C GLY A 23 6.44 3.61 -12.62
N GLU A 24 6.78 4.69 -11.92
CA GLU A 24 7.20 4.65 -10.51
C GLU A 24 6.07 4.18 -9.58
N ARG A 25 4.84 4.68 -9.80
CA ARG A 25 3.64 4.20 -9.10
C ARG A 25 3.41 2.71 -9.36
N SER A 26 3.55 2.25 -10.60
CA SER A 26 3.44 0.83 -10.97
C SER A 26 4.48 -0.04 -10.27
N LEU A 27 5.72 0.42 -10.13
CA LEU A 27 6.75 -0.30 -9.37
C LEU A 27 6.37 -0.45 -7.89
N CYS A 28 5.87 0.63 -7.28
CA CYS A 28 5.41 0.61 -5.90
C CYS A 28 4.23 -0.36 -5.69
N TYR A 29 3.24 -0.33 -6.59
CA TYR A 29 2.13 -1.30 -6.57
C TYR A 29 2.62 -2.74 -6.71
N SER A 30 3.58 -2.99 -7.61
CA SER A 30 4.18 -4.32 -7.76
C SER A 30 4.78 -4.81 -6.44
N TRP A 31 5.50 -3.96 -5.72
CA TRP A 31 6.07 -4.30 -4.43
C TRP A 31 4.99 -4.60 -3.39
N LEU A 32 3.96 -3.76 -3.27
CA LEU A 32 2.87 -3.92 -2.32
C LEU A 32 2.10 -5.23 -2.56
N HIS A 33 1.76 -5.53 -3.81
CA HIS A 33 1.10 -6.77 -4.17
C HIS A 33 1.99 -8.00 -3.95
N SER A 34 3.29 -7.94 -4.28
CA SER A 34 4.24 -9.04 -4.01
C SER A 34 4.39 -9.33 -2.52
N LYS A 35 4.29 -8.31 -1.66
CA LYS A 35 4.33 -8.47 -0.20
C LYS A 35 3.02 -9.06 0.33
N SER A 36 1.89 -8.58 -0.17
CA SER A 36 0.56 -9.07 0.20
C SER A 36 0.37 -10.53 -0.18
N GLU A 37 0.85 -10.95 -1.35
CA GLU A 37 0.89 -12.34 -1.81
C GLU A 37 1.59 -13.25 -0.78
N LYS A 38 2.81 -12.91 -0.37
CA LYS A 38 3.54 -13.68 0.66
C LYS A 38 2.81 -13.74 1.99
N TRP A 39 2.11 -12.68 2.38
CA TRP A 39 1.36 -12.65 3.63
C TRP A 39 0.14 -13.57 3.59
N PHE A 40 -0.68 -13.48 2.53
CA PHE A 40 -1.84 -14.36 2.35
C PHE A 40 -1.46 -15.81 2.12
N ALA A 41 -0.36 -16.08 1.41
CA ALA A 41 0.19 -17.43 1.24
C ALA A 41 0.54 -18.07 2.60
N LYS A 42 1.17 -17.31 3.50
CA LYS A 42 1.49 -17.78 4.85
C LYS A 42 0.25 -18.09 5.67
N LEU A 43 -0.76 -17.21 5.64
CA LEU A 43 -2.03 -17.44 6.34
C LEU A 43 -2.73 -18.70 5.84
N ASN A 44 -2.77 -18.89 4.52
CA ASN A 44 -3.34 -20.10 3.93
C ASN A 44 -2.61 -21.35 4.44
N THR A 45 -1.28 -21.38 4.34
CA THR A 45 -0.47 -22.52 4.81
C THR A 45 -0.64 -22.77 6.31
N TYR A 46 -0.72 -21.72 7.13
CA TYR A 46 -0.89 -21.82 8.58
C TYR A 46 -2.24 -22.44 8.96
N LEU A 47 -3.29 -22.24 8.16
CA LEU A 47 -4.59 -22.91 8.38
C LEU A 47 -4.64 -24.30 7.74
N THR A 48 -4.14 -24.46 6.52
CA THR A 48 -4.26 -25.73 5.77
C THR A 48 -3.45 -26.86 6.41
N LEU A 49 -2.22 -26.61 6.87
CA LEU A 49 -1.37 -27.65 7.47
C LEU A 49 -1.98 -28.34 8.71
N PRO A 50 -2.44 -27.62 9.75
CA PRO A 50 -3.04 -28.27 10.92
C PRO A 50 -4.35 -28.97 10.58
N VAL A 51 -5.13 -28.46 9.62
CA VAL A 51 -6.34 -29.12 9.13
C VAL A 51 -6.01 -30.46 8.48
N ILE A 52 -4.97 -30.52 7.64
CA ILE A 52 -4.51 -31.79 7.03
C ILE A 52 -4.12 -32.79 8.11
N LEU A 53 -3.30 -32.38 9.07
CA LEU A 53 -2.85 -33.26 10.17
C LEU A 53 -4.03 -33.80 11.00
N MET A 54 -4.95 -32.93 11.40
CA MET A 54 -6.15 -33.33 12.14
C MET A 54 -7.06 -34.25 11.32
N SER A 55 -7.19 -34.00 10.02
CA SER A 55 -7.96 -34.86 9.11
C SER A 55 -7.35 -36.25 9.00
N THR A 56 -6.01 -36.34 8.89
CA THR A 56 -5.31 -37.62 8.85
C THR A 56 -5.46 -38.39 10.15
N ILE A 57 -5.34 -37.73 11.32
CA ILE A 57 -5.55 -38.36 12.63
C ILE A 57 -6.99 -38.85 12.78
N ALA A 58 -7.98 -38.04 12.40
CA ALA A 58 -9.39 -38.43 12.45
C ALA A 58 -9.68 -39.64 11.55
N GLY A 59 -9.13 -39.64 10.32
CA GLY A 59 -9.29 -40.75 9.38
C GLY A 59 -8.63 -42.04 9.87
N ALA A 60 -7.38 -41.97 10.35
CA ALA A 60 -6.68 -43.12 10.92
C ALA A 60 -7.37 -43.64 12.19
N GLY A 61 -7.81 -42.72 13.07
CA GLY A 61 -8.58 -43.04 14.27
C GLY A 61 -9.86 -43.80 13.92
N SER A 62 -10.64 -43.30 12.94
CA SER A 62 -11.90 -43.93 12.52
C SER A 62 -11.74 -45.38 12.04
N ILE A 63 -10.60 -45.72 11.43
CA ILE A 63 -10.32 -47.09 10.97
C ILE A 63 -9.77 -47.96 12.13
N GLY A 64 -8.97 -47.36 13.01
CA GLY A 64 -8.28 -48.06 14.10
C GLY A 64 -9.06 -48.18 15.41
N THR A 65 -10.23 -47.55 15.57
CA THR A 65 -10.93 -47.43 16.86
C THR A 65 -11.14 -48.78 17.56
N GLN A 66 -11.51 -49.82 16.82
CA GLN A 66 -11.82 -51.14 17.37
C GLN A 66 -10.59 -51.92 17.83
N SER A 67 -9.43 -51.67 17.21
CA SER A 67 -8.20 -52.43 17.49
C SER A 67 -7.25 -51.70 18.45
N LEU A 68 -7.34 -50.37 18.53
CA LEU A 68 -6.39 -49.54 19.29
C LEU A 68 -6.93 -49.03 20.62
N PHE A 69 -8.25 -49.01 20.83
CA PHE A 69 -8.85 -48.44 22.04
C PHE A 69 -9.74 -49.46 22.76
N ASN A 70 -9.40 -49.79 24.01
CA ASN A 70 -10.19 -50.65 24.91
C ASN A 70 -11.52 -49.99 25.39
N GLY A 71 -12.00 -48.96 24.69
CA GLY A 71 -13.19 -48.17 25.02
C GLY A 71 -13.74 -47.45 23.78
N ALA A 72 -14.44 -48.20 22.92
CA ALA A 72 -14.93 -47.70 21.62
C ALA A 72 -15.85 -46.47 21.73
N GLY A 73 -16.65 -46.35 22.80
CA GLY A 73 -17.57 -45.22 22.99
C GLY A 73 -16.85 -43.87 23.15
N ALA A 74 -15.88 -43.79 24.06
CA ALA A 74 -15.12 -42.55 24.30
C ALA A 74 -14.25 -42.17 23.09
N ALA A 75 -13.63 -43.15 22.44
CA ALA A 75 -12.83 -42.93 21.25
C ALA A 75 -13.65 -42.37 20.07
N ASN A 76 -14.86 -42.91 19.85
CA ASN A 76 -15.78 -42.41 18.81
C ASN A 76 -16.22 -40.95 19.05
N VAL A 77 -16.48 -40.57 20.30
CA VAL A 77 -16.84 -39.18 20.64
C VAL A 77 -15.69 -38.23 20.33
N VAL A 78 -14.45 -38.58 20.71
CA VAL A 78 -13.26 -37.75 20.44
C VAL A 78 -13.02 -37.59 18.93
N ILE A 79 -13.11 -38.68 18.16
CA ILE A 79 -12.96 -38.65 16.70
C ILE A 79 -14.05 -37.78 16.06
N GLY A 80 -15.28 -37.86 16.57
CA GLY A 80 -16.39 -36.99 16.14
C GLY A 80 -16.11 -35.50 16.38
N CYS A 81 -15.58 -35.13 17.54
CA CYS A 81 -15.20 -33.76 17.86
C CYS A 81 -14.07 -33.22 16.96
N ILE A 82 -13.03 -34.04 16.70
CA ILE A 82 -11.94 -33.66 15.79
C ILE A 82 -12.48 -33.45 14.37
N SER A 83 -13.33 -34.37 13.91
CA SER A 83 -13.93 -34.31 12.56
C SER A 83 -14.81 -33.06 12.39
N LEU A 84 -15.61 -32.71 13.41
CA LEU A 84 -16.39 -31.48 13.40
C LEU A 84 -15.50 -30.24 13.35
N THR A 85 -14.41 -30.22 14.15
CA THR A 85 -13.45 -29.11 14.17
C THR A 85 -12.78 -28.92 12.81
N VAL A 86 -12.34 -30.02 12.18
CA VAL A 86 -11.78 -30.03 10.82
C VAL A 86 -12.79 -29.48 9.81
N ALA A 87 -14.05 -29.90 9.89
CA ALA A 87 -15.11 -29.42 9.00
C ALA A 87 -15.33 -27.91 9.14
N THR A 88 -15.42 -27.40 10.38
CA THR A 88 -15.56 -25.96 10.64
C THR A 88 -14.36 -25.17 10.12
N LEU A 89 -13.14 -25.64 10.35
CA LEU A 89 -11.92 -24.99 9.84
C LEU A 89 -11.87 -24.96 8.31
N ASN A 90 -12.32 -26.04 7.65
CA ASN A 90 -12.44 -26.07 6.19
C ASN A 90 -13.47 -25.04 5.70
N THR A 91 -14.64 -24.94 6.33
CA THR A 91 -15.64 -23.92 5.97
C THR A 91 -15.09 -22.51 6.12
N VAL A 92 -14.38 -22.21 7.21
CA VAL A 92 -13.73 -20.92 7.42
C VAL A 92 -12.66 -20.65 6.36
N GLY A 93 -11.82 -21.65 6.05
CA GLY A 93 -10.81 -21.56 5.01
C GLY A 93 -11.39 -21.29 3.62
N SER A 94 -12.48 -21.97 3.26
CA SER A 94 -13.21 -21.74 2.01
C SER A 94 -13.86 -20.36 1.98
N TYR A 95 -14.43 -19.89 3.08
CA TYR A 95 -15.05 -18.57 3.17
C TYR A 95 -14.03 -17.44 2.93
N PHE A 96 -12.90 -17.46 3.63
CA PHE A 96 -11.88 -16.42 3.46
C PHE A 96 -11.06 -16.57 2.17
N SER A 97 -10.97 -17.79 1.62
CA SER A 97 -10.33 -18.06 0.33
C SER A 97 -8.92 -17.43 0.20
N TRP A 98 -8.09 -17.54 1.25
CA TRP A 98 -6.75 -16.91 1.30
C TRP A 98 -5.85 -17.32 0.13
N ALA A 99 -5.90 -18.58 -0.30
CA ALA A 99 -5.19 -19.05 -1.49
C ALA A 99 -5.58 -18.26 -2.75
N LYS A 100 -6.88 -18.08 -3.00
CA LYS A 100 -7.38 -17.31 -4.16
C LYS A 100 -6.94 -15.85 -4.08
N ARG A 101 -7.05 -15.24 -2.89
CA ARG A 101 -6.63 -13.85 -2.67
C ARG A 101 -5.13 -13.68 -2.91
N SER A 102 -4.32 -14.60 -2.39
CA SER A 102 -2.86 -14.63 -2.60
C SER A 102 -2.53 -14.66 -4.09
N GLU A 103 -3.19 -15.52 -4.86
CA GLU A 103 -2.98 -15.64 -6.29
C GLU A 103 -3.38 -14.36 -7.04
N SER A 104 -4.50 -13.73 -6.66
CA SER A 104 -4.88 -12.43 -7.23
C SER A 104 -3.83 -11.35 -6.98
N HIS A 105 -3.22 -11.29 -5.78
CA HIS A 105 -2.10 -10.38 -5.52
C HIS A 105 -0.86 -10.76 -6.34
N ARG A 106 -0.55 -12.06 -6.53
CA ARG A 106 0.57 -12.52 -7.37
C ARG A 106 0.45 -12.02 -8.81
N ILE A 107 -0.74 -12.18 -9.39
CA ILE A 107 -1.04 -11.78 -10.77
C ILE A 107 -0.96 -10.27 -10.92
N ALA A 108 -1.59 -9.52 -10.00
CA ALA A 108 -1.53 -8.05 -9.99
C ALA A 108 -0.07 -7.57 -9.89
N GLY A 109 0.70 -8.07 -8.91
CA GLY A 109 2.08 -7.68 -8.70
C GLY A 109 2.99 -7.96 -9.89
N THR A 110 2.82 -9.10 -10.55
CA THR A 110 3.56 -9.46 -11.76
C THR A 110 3.18 -8.56 -12.93
N THR A 111 1.90 -8.21 -13.08
CA THR A 111 1.42 -7.39 -14.19
C THR A 111 1.85 -5.93 -14.03
N TYR A 112 1.80 -5.37 -12.81
CA TYR A 112 2.40 -4.07 -12.50
C TYR A 112 3.91 -4.04 -12.82
N ALA A 113 4.64 -5.11 -12.49
CA ALA A 113 6.07 -5.21 -12.83
C ALA A 113 6.31 -5.23 -14.36
N LYS A 114 5.39 -5.79 -15.14
CA LYS A 114 5.48 -5.79 -16.62
C LYS A 114 5.28 -4.37 -17.16
N ILE A 115 4.30 -3.63 -16.65
CA ILE A 115 4.06 -2.23 -17.05
C ILE A 115 5.25 -1.35 -16.72
N TYR A 116 5.78 -1.47 -15.49
CA TYR A 116 6.99 -0.75 -15.09
C TYR A 116 8.16 -1.00 -16.05
N ARG A 117 8.44 -2.27 -16.37
CA ARG A 117 9.53 -2.62 -17.31
C ARG A 117 9.27 -2.09 -18.72
N PHE A 118 8.02 -2.16 -19.18
CA PHE A 118 7.62 -1.62 -20.48
C PHE A 118 7.88 -0.11 -20.55
N ILE A 119 7.41 0.64 -19.55
CA ILE A 119 7.64 2.09 -19.45
C ILE A 119 9.13 2.42 -19.36
N LEU A 120 9.87 1.68 -18.53
CA LEU A 120 11.32 1.88 -18.35
C LEU A 120 12.09 1.70 -19.66
N ILE A 121 11.79 0.63 -20.40
CA ILE A 121 12.44 0.38 -21.69
C ILE A 121 12.07 1.51 -22.66
N GLU A 122 10.78 1.83 -22.80
CA GLU A 122 10.34 2.83 -23.76
C GLU A 122 10.92 4.23 -23.49
N LEU A 123 10.98 4.65 -22.23
CA LEU A 123 11.59 5.93 -21.85
C LEU A 123 13.12 5.93 -21.96
N ALA A 124 13.77 4.76 -21.96
CA ALA A 124 15.21 4.66 -22.17
C ALA A 124 15.63 4.85 -23.64
N LEU A 125 14.74 4.59 -24.62
CA LEU A 125 15.02 4.86 -26.03
C LEU A 125 14.99 6.36 -26.36
N PRO A 126 15.71 6.83 -27.39
CA PRO A 126 15.56 8.18 -27.93
C PRO A 126 14.17 8.43 -28.51
N ARG A 127 13.66 9.67 -28.45
CA ARG A 127 12.29 10.04 -28.92
C ARG A 127 11.98 9.62 -30.37
N SER A 128 12.99 9.49 -31.23
CA SER A 128 12.85 9.08 -32.64
C SER A 128 12.58 7.59 -32.84
N GLU A 129 12.99 6.75 -31.90
CA GLU A 129 12.90 5.28 -31.99
C GLU A 129 11.74 4.71 -31.15
N ARG A 130 11.06 5.57 -30.40
CA ARG A 130 9.92 5.21 -29.57
C ARG A 130 8.64 4.99 -30.38
N ILE A 131 7.71 4.25 -29.80
CA ILE A 131 6.32 4.19 -30.28
C ILE A 131 5.69 5.59 -30.23
N ALA A 132 4.63 5.78 -31.02
CA ALA A 132 3.94 7.06 -31.04
C ALA A 132 3.39 7.40 -29.64
N ALA A 133 3.56 8.66 -29.22
CA ALA A 133 3.16 9.12 -27.89
C ALA A 133 1.68 8.81 -27.56
N LYS A 134 0.80 8.91 -28.55
CA LYS A 134 -0.62 8.54 -28.45
C LYS A 134 -0.81 7.06 -28.10
N ASP A 135 -0.05 6.19 -28.77
CA ASP A 135 -0.17 4.74 -28.60
C ASP A 135 0.40 4.32 -27.26
N MET A 136 1.54 4.89 -26.85
CA MET A 136 2.10 4.68 -25.51
C MET A 136 1.12 5.06 -24.42
N LEU A 137 0.54 6.26 -24.50
CA LEU A 137 -0.41 6.74 -23.50
C LEU A 137 -1.66 5.86 -23.44
N LYS A 138 -2.16 5.42 -24.61
CA LYS A 138 -3.32 4.53 -24.67
C LYS A 138 -3.01 3.18 -24.03
N ILE A 139 -1.88 2.56 -24.37
CA ILE A 139 -1.46 1.27 -23.81
C ILE A 139 -1.31 1.35 -22.30
N VAL A 140 -0.55 2.34 -21.80
CA VAL A 140 -0.31 2.48 -20.36
C VAL A 140 -1.62 2.72 -19.61
N ARG A 141 -2.47 3.65 -20.07
CA ARG A 141 -3.77 3.93 -19.44
C ARG A 141 -4.65 2.68 -19.39
N GLU A 142 -4.85 2.01 -20.52
CA GLU A 142 -5.72 0.83 -20.59
C GLU A 142 -5.23 -0.31 -19.68
N GLN A 143 -3.91 -0.52 -19.61
CA GLN A 143 -3.34 -1.52 -18.71
C GLN A 143 -3.48 -1.13 -17.23
N CYS A 144 -3.27 0.14 -16.89
CA CYS A 144 -3.42 0.65 -15.53
C CYS A 144 -4.88 0.61 -15.06
N ASP A 145 -5.84 1.06 -15.88
CA ASP A 145 -7.27 1.04 -15.57
C ASP A 145 -7.75 -0.40 -15.33
N ARG A 146 -7.39 -1.31 -16.23
CA ARG A 146 -7.68 -2.75 -16.08
C ARG A 146 -7.09 -3.33 -14.79
N LEU A 147 -5.89 -2.92 -14.41
CA LEU A 147 -5.28 -3.37 -13.17
C LEU A 147 -5.99 -2.81 -11.96
N GLN A 148 -6.39 -1.54 -11.95
CA GLN A 148 -7.13 -0.96 -10.83
C GLN A 148 -8.48 -1.65 -10.61
N GLU A 149 -9.17 -2.04 -11.68
CA GLU A 149 -10.44 -2.77 -11.61
C GLU A 149 -10.28 -4.22 -11.10
N THR A 150 -9.18 -4.88 -11.48
CA THR A 150 -8.96 -6.30 -11.16
C THR A 150 -8.12 -6.54 -9.91
N SER A 151 -7.44 -5.50 -9.41
CA SER A 151 -6.52 -5.63 -8.29
C SER A 151 -7.26 -5.80 -6.97
N PRO A 152 -6.88 -6.79 -6.14
CA PRO A 152 -7.42 -6.92 -4.80
C PRO A 152 -6.94 -5.76 -3.91
N GLN A 153 -7.77 -5.43 -2.92
CA GLN A 153 -7.44 -4.43 -1.89
C GLN A 153 -6.19 -4.83 -1.11
N ILE A 154 -5.30 -3.87 -0.87
CA ILE A 154 -4.03 -4.05 -0.18
C ILE A 154 -4.26 -3.80 1.31
N PRO A 155 -3.82 -4.71 2.21
CA PRO A 155 -4.08 -4.57 3.63
C PRO A 155 -3.19 -3.48 4.27
N ASP A 156 -3.75 -2.76 5.25
CA ASP A 156 -3.12 -1.56 5.85
C ASP A 156 -1.78 -1.83 6.52
N ASN A 157 -1.59 -3.04 7.06
CA ASN A 157 -0.31 -3.46 7.66
C ASN A 157 0.84 -3.43 6.64
N ILE A 158 0.59 -3.82 5.38
CA ILE A 158 1.58 -3.79 4.31
C ILE A 158 1.83 -2.36 3.83
N ILE A 159 0.80 -1.52 3.82
CA ILE A 159 0.92 -0.08 3.53
C ILE A 159 1.80 0.60 4.59
N GLY A 160 1.62 0.24 5.87
CA GLY A 160 2.48 0.69 6.97
C GLY A 160 3.94 0.26 6.80
N GLU A 161 4.19 -1.01 6.47
CA GLU A 161 5.57 -1.52 6.18
C GLU A 161 6.22 -0.75 5.02
N PHE A 162 5.45 -0.46 3.97
CA PHE A 162 5.92 0.33 2.84
C PHE A 162 6.30 1.75 3.25
N LYS A 163 5.42 2.44 3.98
CA LYS A 163 5.66 3.81 4.48
C LYS A 163 6.90 3.87 5.36
N LEU A 164 7.09 2.90 6.25
CA LEU A 164 8.27 2.83 7.11
C LEU A 164 9.56 2.60 6.30
N LYS A 165 9.51 1.75 5.27
CA LYS A 165 10.70 1.38 4.49
C LYS A 165 11.10 2.42 3.45
N PHE A 166 10.14 3.02 2.75
CA PHE A 166 10.35 3.91 1.61
C PHE A 166 9.93 5.36 1.88
N GLY A 167 9.31 5.65 3.03
CA GLY A 167 8.92 7.00 3.43
C GLY A 167 10.09 7.98 3.39
N THR A 168 11.19 7.62 4.05
CA THR A 168 12.40 8.46 4.19
C THR A 168 13.49 8.10 3.18
N THR A 169 13.56 6.84 2.74
CA THR A 169 14.68 6.32 1.94
C THR A 169 14.67 6.77 0.48
N THR A 170 13.49 7.01 -0.09
CA THR A 170 13.32 7.36 -1.51
C THR A 170 12.36 8.55 -1.64
N PRO A 171 12.84 9.78 -1.40
CA PRO A 171 12.01 10.98 -1.52
C PRO A 171 11.70 11.34 -2.99
N ASP A 172 12.61 11.00 -3.91
CA ASP A 172 12.52 11.40 -5.32
C ASP A 172 11.56 10.53 -6.15
N VAL A 173 11.12 9.38 -5.62
CA VAL A 173 10.26 8.43 -6.32
C VAL A 173 8.79 8.73 -6.03
N LYS A 174 7.98 8.84 -7.09
CA LYS A 174 6.54 9.00 -7.01
C LYS A 174 5.88 7.77 -6.40
N LYS A 175 5.19 7.99 -5.28
CA LYS A 175 4.50 6.96 -4.51
C LYS A 175 3.01 6.91 -4.87
N PRO A 176 2.36 5.75 -4.80
CA PRO A 176 0.91 5.64 -4.99
C PRO A 176 0.12 6.44 -3.96
N GLU A 177 -1.05 6.95 -4.35
CA GLU A 177 -1.97 7.72 -3.51
C GLU A 177 -2.35 6.99 -2.20
N ILE A 178 -2.52 5.68 -2.27
CA ILE A 178 -2.79 4.84 -1.08
C ILE A 178 -1.66 4.90 -0.03
N THR A 179 -0.45 5.29 -0.45
CA THR A 179 0.73 5.38 0.40
C THR A 179 1.18 6.82 0.68
N ASN A 180 0.85 7.79 -0.18
CA ASN A 180 1.41 9.14 -0.15
C ASN A 180 0.38 10.20 -0.51
N GLY A 181 -0.59 10.44 0.38
CA GLY A 181 -1.50 11.59 0.32
C GLY A 181 -2.16 11.82 -1.04
N LEU A 182 -2.53 13.08 -1.29
CA LEU A 182 -3.09 13.52 -2.57
C LEU A 182 -2.03 14.31 -3.33
N ASP A 183 -1.83 13.94 -4.60
CA ASP A 183 -0.92 14.64 -5.50
C ASP A 183 -1.65 15.81 -6.20
N PRO A 184 -1.02 17.00 -6.31
CA PRO A 184 -1.62 18.11 -7.03
C PRO A 184 -1.65 17.83 -8.54
N ILE A 185 -2.77 18.17 -9.19
CA ILE A 185 -2.92 18.10 -10.65
C ILE A 185 -2.29 19.35 -11.27
N LEU A 186 -1.31 19.15 -12.16
CA LEU A 186 -0.64 20.24 -12.86
C LEU A 186 -1.23 20.39 -14.28
N VAL A 187 -1.77 21.56 -14.59
CA VAL A 187 -2.28 21.90 -15.92
C VAL A 187 -1.11 22.26 -16.84
N HIS A 188 -1.18 21.86 -18.11
CA HIS A 188 -0.21 22.26 -19.13
C HIS A 188 -0.24 23.79 -19.28
N PRO A 189 0.87 24.52 -19.06
CA PRO A 189 0.91 25.95 -19.33
C PRO A 189 0.70 26.19 -20.83
N SER A 190 -0.21 27.07 -21.21
CA SER A 190 -0.53 27.40 -22.62
C SER A 190 0.62 28.11 -23.34
N ASP A 191 1.59 28.61 -22.58
CA ASP A 191 2.60 29.54 -23.04
C ASP A 191 3.96 28.81 -23.02
N MET A 192 4.74 28.96 -24.09
CA MET A 192 6.06 28.32 -24.26
C MET A 192 7.09 28.71 -23.17
N ASP A 193 6.74 29.62 -22.25
CA ASP A 193 7.49 29.97 -21.06
C ASP A 193 6.66 29.66 -19.79
N SER A 194 6.85 28.48 -19.20
CA SER A 194 6.67 28.38 -17.75
C SER A 194 7.82 27.62 -17.09
N PRO A 195 8.98 28.27 -16.93
CA PRO A 195 10.05 27.74 -16.10
C PRO A 195 9.93 28.32 -14.69
N HIS A 196 8.94 27.92 -13.88
CA HIS A 196 9.05 28.10 -12.42
C HIS A 196 8.38 26.96 -11.64
N TYR A 197 9.01 25.78 -11.71
CA TYR A 197 8.97 24.87 -10.57
C TYR A 197 9.81 25.49 -9.44
N LYS A 198 9.15 26.02 -8.40
CA LYS A 198 9.78 26.17 -7.09
C LYS A 198 9.57 24.85 -6.33
N PRO A 199 10.64 24.13 -5.93
CA PRO A 199 10.46 23.02 -5.01
C PRO A 199 9.78 23.54 -3.73
N PRO A 200 8.96 22.73 -3.05
CA PRO A 200 8.42 23.13 -1.76
C PRO A 200 9.59 23.48 -0.86
N ILE A 201 9.67 24.75 -0.44
CA ILE A 201 10.59 25.13 0.63
C ILE A 201 10.07 24.35 1.84
N LEU A 202 10.87 23.40 2.33
CA LEU A 202 10.66 22.79 3.63
C LEU A 202 10.83 23.94 4.64
N SER A 203 9.76 24.67 4.91
CA SER A 203 9.73 25.71 5.93
C SER A 203 10.00 25.01 7.25
N ASN A 204 11.20 25.19 7.80
CA ASN A 204 11.52 24.81 9.18
C ASN A 204 10.82 25.74 10.20
N GLU A 205 9.61 26.20 9.89
CA GLU A 205 8.78 26.94 10.83
C GLU A 205 7.94 25.92 11.61
N PRO A 206 8.06 25.86 12.95
CA PRO A 206 7.23 24.98 13.74
C PRO A 206 5.76 25.34 13.51
N LEU A 207 4.95 24.33 13.19
CA LEU A 207 3.50 24.41 13.00
C LEU A 207 2.84 25.13 14.18
N SER A 208 2.61 26.45 14.06
CA SER A 208 1.72 27.15 14.97
C SER A 208 0.29 26.84 14.54
N ILE A 209 -0.31 25.88 15.25
CA ILE A 209 -1.73 25.54 15.11
C ILE A 209 -2.54 26.80 15.44
N ARG A 210 -3.00 27.52 14.42
CA ARG A 210 -3.99 28.59 14.62
C ARG A 210 -5.37 27.96 14.67
N ILE A 211 -5.81 27.67 15.89
CA ILE A 211 -7.22 27.37 16.17
C ILE A 211 -8.00 28.66 15.94
N SER A 212 -8.81 28.69 14.88
CA SER A 212 -9.80 29.75 14.67
C SER A 212 -10.96 29.49 15.63
N THR A 213 -10.92 30.12 16.80
CA THR A 213 -12.10 30.30 17.65
C THR A 213 -12.68 31.68 17.39
N SER A 214 -13.96 31.66 17.04
CA SER A 214 -14.82 32.81 16.83
C SER A 214 -14.76 33.83 17.98
N GLY A 215 -14.54 35.09 17.60
CA GLY A 215 -15.09 36.25 18.31
C GLY A 215 -14.52 36.58 19.69
N HIS A 216 -13.35 37.25 19.73
CA HIS A 216 -13.14 38.47 20.52
C HIS A 216 -11.73 39.02 20.24
N THR A 217 -11.63 40.28 19.82
CA THR A 217 -10.36 40.98 19.69
C THR A 217 -9.83 41.34 21.07
N LEU A 218 -8.66 40.84 21.44
CA LEU A 218 -7.91 41.31 22.61
C LEU A 218 -6.53 41.81 22.17
N ASN A 219 -6.28 43.07 22.56
CA ASN A 219 -5.13 43.89 22.18
C ASN A 219 -3.85 43.41 22.88
N LYS A 220 -2.70 43.59 22.23
CA LYS A 220 -1.38 43.07 22.59
C LYS A 220 -0.72 43.78 23.79
N SER A 221 -1.49 44.49 24.63
CA SER A 221 -0.99 45.32 25.73
C SER A 221 -1.30 44.79 27.14
N GLN A 222 -1.84 43.57 27.30
CA GLN A 222 -2.17 43.02 28.63
C GLN A 222 -1.51 41.68 29.02
N MET A 223 -0.54 41.17 28.26
CA MET A 223 0.23 39.96 28.64
C MET A 223 1.63 40.26 29.17
N SER A 224 1.82 41.39 29.86
CA SER A 224 3.09 41.73 30.55
C SER A 224 2.98 41.71 32.08
N SER A 225 2.09 40.89 32.65
CA SER A 225 1.91 40.82 34.11
C SER A 225 1.88 39.42 34.73
N LEU A 226 2.29 38.37 34.02
CA LEU A 226 2.36 37.01 34.58
C LEU A 226 3.66 36.30 34.16
N VAL A 227 4.80 36.90 34.51
CA VAL A 227 6.07 36.18 34.66
C VAL A 227 6.73 36.71 35.92
N HIS A 228 6.53 36.01 37.04
CA HIS A 228 7.41 36.12 38.21
C HIS A 228 8.26 34.84 38.27
N PRO A 229 9.59 34.94 38.44
CA PRO A 229 10.51 33.80 38.45
C PRO A 229 10.49 33.10 39.82
N LEU A 230 10.40 31.77 39.82
CA LEU A 230 10.72 30.95 41.00
C LEU A 230 12.22 30.65 40.98
N SER A 231 12.99 31.51 41.65
CA SER A 231 14.36 31.23 42.09
C SER A 231 14.57 31.85 43.48
N GLU A 232 14.25 31.11 44.54
CA GLU A 232 14.86 31.24 45.88
C GLU A 232 14.21 30.25 46.85
N PHE A 233 14.87 29.12 47.07
CA PHE A 233 14.85 28.41 48.36
C PHE A 233 16.23 27.78 48.50
N ALA A 234 17.16 28.56 49.02
CA ALA A 234 18.43 28.10 49.54
C ALA A 234 18.43 28.30 51.05
N SER A 235 18.91 27.26 51.77
CA SER A 235 19.50 27.32 53.12
C SER A 235 18.56 27.72 54.27
N ASP A 236 18.58 27.14 55.46
CA ASP A 236 19.58 26.34 56.18
C ASP A 236 18.85 25.44 57.19
N ASN A 237 19.45 24.31 57.57
CA ASN A 237 19.85 24.12 58.97
C ASN A 237 20.72 22.86 59.15
N ASN A 238 21.95 23.17 59.54
CA ASN A 238 23.01 22.33 60.05
C ASN A 238 22.69 21.89 61.50
N HIS A 239 22.95 20.63 61.87
CA HIS A 239 23.75 20.28 63.06
C HIS A 239 23.82 18.77 63.32
N THR A 240 25.07 18.33 63.49
CA THR A 240 25.61 17.20 64.30
C THR A 240 25.17 15.77 63.98
#